data_AF-A0A314UJA1-F1
#
_entry.id   AF-A0A314UJA1-F1
#
_cell.length_a   1.000
_cell.length_b   1.000
_cell.length_c   1.000
_cell.angle_alpha   90.00
_cell.angle_beta   90.00
_cell.angle_gamma   90.00
#
_symmetry.space_group_name_H-M   'P 1'
#
loop_
_entity.id
_entity.type
_entity.pdbx_description
1 polymer ?
#
loop_
_entity_poly.entity_id
_entity_poly.type
_entity_poly.pdbx_seq_one_letter_code
_entity_poly.pdbx_strand_id
1 'polypeptide(L)'
;MEHKAMVCWCGKNSRIRTSWTILNLGRRFVVCAKLENSLAKARRREKVLWAVLVVSWMLIARFFFGGNDGSDGLKLKTLELA
;
A
#
# COMPACT_ATOMS: atom_id res chain seq x y z
N MET A 1 27.34 -19.09 17.16
CA MET A 1 26.30 -20.04 16.70
C MET A 1 26.17 -19.90 15.21
N GLU A 2 26.81 -20.79 14.45
CA GLU A 2 26.76 -20.75 12.99
C GLU A 2 25.37 -21.15 12.52
N HIS A 3 24.64 -20.20 11.92
CA HIS A 3 23.40 -20.49 11.24
C HIS A 3 23.72 -21.30 9.98
N LYS A 4 23.68 -22.63 10.08
CA LYS A 4 23.74 -23.52 8.92
C LYS A 4 22.62 -23.09 7.97
N ALA A 5 22.99 -22.48 6.84
CA ALA A 5 22.02 -21.91 5.92
C ALA A 5 21.11 -23.02 5.38
N MET A 6 19.85 -23.03 5.84
CA MET A 6 18.89 -24.03 5.40
C MET A 6 18.45 -23.69 3.98
N VAL A 7 18.97 -24.43 3.01
CA VAL A 7 18.65 -24.26 1.59
C VAL A 7 17.35 -24.98 1.26
N CYS A 8 16.51 -24.35 0.45
CA CYS A 8 15.33 -25.02 -0.09
C CYS A 8 15.74 -25.84 -1.32
N TRP A 9 14.92 -26.83 -1.68
CA TRP A 9 15.06 -27.60 -2.92
C TRP A 9 15.21 -26.73 -4.18
N CYS A 10 14.73 -25.49 -4.12
CA CYS A 10 14.92 -24.43 -5.12
C CYS A 10 16.40 -23.97 -5.30
N GLY A 11 17.35 -24.48 -4.52
CA GLY A 11 18.77 -24.09 -4.51
C GLY A 11 19.06 -22.73 -3.86
N LYS A 12 18.02 -22.04 -3.39
CA LYS A 12 18.13 -20.73 -2.72
C LYS A 12 18.01 -20.87 -1.21
N ASN A 13 18.53 -19.89 -0.48
CA ASN A 13 18.38 -19.81 0.97
C ASN A 13 16.90 -19.81 1.35
N SER A 14 16.59 -20.47 2.46
CA SER A 14 15.30 -20.37 3.11
C SER A 14 15.36 -19.36 4.25
N ARG A 15 14.23 -18.77 4.57
CA ARG A 15 14.07 -17.91 5.75
C ARG A 15 13.15 -18.58 6.76
N ILE A 16 13.48 -18.44 8.04
CA ILE A 16 12.62 -18.87 9.13
C ILE A 16 11.64 -17.74 9.42
N ARG A 17 10.34 -18.06 9.41
CA ARG A 17 9.26 -17.15 9.79
C ARG A 17 8.53 -17.70 11.00
N THR A 18 8.01 -16.80 11.83
CA THR A 18 7.15 -17.14 12.96
C THR A 18 5.71 -16.93 12.53
N SER A 19 4.87 -17.94 12.75
CA SER A 19 3.44 -17.85 12.49
C SER A 19 2.77 -16.98 13.56
N TRP A 20 1.93 -16.07 13.08
CA TRP A 20 1.13 -15.15 13.90
C TRP A 20 -0.37 -15.45 13.83
N THR A 21 -0.75 -16.62 13.29
CA THR A 21 -2.15 -17.04 13.26
C THR A 21 -2.57 -17.57 14.62
N ILE A 22 -3.84 -17.36 14.99
CA ILE A 22 -4.38 -17.71 16.33
C ILE A 22 -4.13 -19.19 16.66
N LEU A 23 -4.31 -20.09 15.68
CA LEU A 23 -4.14 -21.54 15.86
C LEU A 23 -2.68 -22.02 15.87
N ASN A 24 -1.72 -21.18 15.45
CA ASN A 24 -0.31 -21.55 15.33
C ASN A 24 0.61 -20.40 15.75
N LEU A 25 0.27 -19.71 16.84
CA LEU A 25 1.03 -18.58 17.34
C LEU A 25 2.41 -19.05 17.81
N GLY A 26 3.48 -18.42 17.35
CA GLY A 26 4.85 -18.74 17.77
C GLY A 26 5.50 -19.93 17.05
N ARG A 27 4.75 -20.70 16.25
CA ARG A 27 5.33 -21.80 15.46
C ARG A 27 6.28 -21.25 14.41
N ARG A 28 7.53 -21.73 14.38
CA ARG A 28 8.52 -21.38 13.35
C ARG A 28 8.38 -22.32 12.16
N PHE A 29 8.36 -21.75 10.96
CA PHE A 29 8.30 -22.48 9.70
C PHE A 29 9.33 -21.93 8.71
N VAL A 30 9.74 -22.78 7.76
CA VAL A 30 10.79 -22.47 6.79
C VAL A 30 10.15 -22.14 5.44
N VAL A 31 10.56 -21.03 4.82
CA VAL A 31 10.02 -20.55 3.54
C VAL A 31 11.16 -20.33 2.53
N CYS A 32 11.02 -20.82 1.28
CA CYS A 32 11.98 -20.51 0.19
C CYS A 32 11.98 -18.99 -0.05
N ALA A 33 13.16 -18.35 -0.04
CA ALA A 33 13.28 -16.91 -0.24
C ALA A 33 12.77 -16.45 -1.62
N LYS A 34 12.80 -17.33 -2.64
CA LYS A 34 12.21 -17.03 -3.96
C LYS A 34 10.72 -16.71 -3.85
N LEU A 35 9.97 -17.56 -3.14
CA LEU A 35 8.54 -17.41 -2.96
C LEU A 35 8.24 -16.14 -2.15
N GLU A 36 8.99 -15.92 -1.08
CA GLU A 36 8.83 -14.74 -0.23
C GLU A 36 9.07 -13.44 -1.01
N ASN A 37 10.10 -13.37 -1.83
CA ASN A 37 10.38 -12.20 -2.66
C ASN A 37 9.28 -11.96 -3.71
N SER A 38 8.74 -13.03 -4.31
CA SER A 38 7.60 -12.91 -5.23
C SER A 38 6.35 -12.38 -4.54
N LEU A 39 6.04 -12.88 -3.33
CA LEU A 39 4.92 -12.40 -2.51
C LEU A 39 5.12 -10.94 -2.09
N ALA A 40 6.33 -10.56 -1.67
CA ALA A 40 6.66 -9.19 -1.32
C ALA A 40 6.49 -8.24 -2.52
N LYS A 41 6.89 -8.67 -3.72
CA LYS A 41 6.69 -7.92 -4.97
C LYS A 41 5.21 -7.75 -5.32
N ALA A 42 4.41 -8.80 -5.16
CA ALA A 42 2.96 -8.75 -5.39
C ALA A 42 2.27 -7.76 -4.43
N ARG A 43 2.54 -7.84 -3.13
CA ARG A 43 1.99 -6.89 -2.14
C ARG A 43 2.44 -5.45 -2.38
N ARG A 44 3.68 -5.23 -2.83
CA ARG A 44 4.16 -3.88 -3.18
C ARG A 44 3.35 -3.32 -4.35
N ARG A 45 3.08 -4.12 -5.39
CA ARG A 45 2.28 -3.67 -6.54
C ARG A 45 0.88 -3.27 -6.13
N GLU A 46 0.23 -4.06 -5.27
CA GLU A 46 -1.10 -3.74 -4.76
C GLU A 46 -1.10 -2.38 -4.03
N LYS A 47 -0.15 -2.16 -3.12
CA LYS A 47 -0.01 -0.87 -2.42
C LYS A 47 0.24 0.30 -3.37
N VAL A 48 1.06 0.09 -4.41
CA VAL A 48 1.33 1.11 -5.43
C VAL A 48 0.08 1.41 -6.25
N LEU A 49 -0.68 0.39 -6.67
CA LEU A 49 -1.93 0.55 -7.39
C LEU A 49 -2.95 1.32 -6.55
N TRP A 50 -3.12 0.97 -5.27
CA TRP A 50 -3.95 1.72 -4.34
C TRP A 50 -3.51 3.17 -4.19
N ALA A 51 -2.21 3.43 -4.05
CA ALA A 51 -1.68 4.79 -3.95
C ALA A 51 -1.98 5.61 -5.21
N VAL A 52 -1.75 5.05 -6.40
CA VAL A 52 -2.05 5.71 -7.68
C VAL A 52 -3.55 5.97 -7.84
N LEU A 53 -4.39 5.01 -7.46
CA LEU A 53 -5.84 5.14 -7.49
C LEU A 53 -6.31 6.31 -6.61
N VAL A 54 -5.82 6.37 -5.36
CA VAL A 54 -6.16 7.45 -4.42
C VAL A 54 -5.67 8.81 -4.94
N VAL A 55 -4.45 8.89 -5.45
CA VAL A 55 -3.92 10.14 -6.03
C VAL A 55 -4.76 10.59 -7.22
N SER A 56 -5.09 9.67 -8.14
CA SER A 56 -5.95 9.94 -9.29
C SER A 56 -7.32 10.46 -8.85
N TRP A 57 -7.97 9.79 -7.88
CA TRP A 57 -9.25 10.22 -7.33
C TRP A 57 -9.19 11.62 -6.70
N MET A 58 -8.13 11.94 -5.94
CA MET A 58 -7.94 13.26 -5.34
C MET A 58 -7.76 14.36 -6.39
N LEU A 59 -7.07 14.06 -7.51
CA LEU A 59 -6.93 15.00 -8.63
C LEU A 59 -8.26 15.27 -9.31
N ILE A 60 -9.07 14.22 -9.52
CA ILE A 60 -10.43 14.33 -10.06
C ILE A 60 -11.31 15.15 -9.11
N ALA A 61 -11.30 14.82 -7.82
CA ALA A 61 -12.04 15.57 -6.81
C ALA A 61 -11.62 17.05 -6.81
N ARG A 62 -10.32 17.35 -6.84
CA ARG A 62 -9.82 18.72 -6.93
C ARG A 62 -10.27 19.43 -8.20
N PHE A 63 -10.40 18.74 -9.32
CA PHE A 63 -10.92 19.33 -10.56
C PHE A 63 -12.39 19.71 -10.45
N PHE A 64 -13.22 18.85 -9.85
CA PHE A 64 -14.65 19.12 -9.64
C PHE A 64 -14.92 20.17 -8.56
N PHE A 65 -14.18 20.13 -7.44
CA PHE A 65 -14.38 21.04 -6.31
C PHE A 65 -13.60 22.36 -6.43
N GLY A 66 -12.40 22.36 -7.02
CA GLY A 66 -11.55 23.54 -7.15
C GLY A 66 -11.96 24.51 -8.27
N GLY A 67 -13.05 24.23 -9.00
CA GLY A 67 -13.63 25.12 -10.01
C GLY A 67 -14.75 26.02 -9.48
N ASN A 68 -15.22 25.83 -8.24
CA ASN A 68 -16.44 26.49 -7.75
C ASN A 68 -16.21 27.55 -6.65
N ASP A 69 -14.98 27.76 -6.19
CA ASP A 69 -14.67 28.67 -5.06
C ASP A 69 -14.59 30.17 -5.46
N GLY A 70 -14.86 30.51 -6.72
CA GLY A 70 -14.65 31.86 -7.28
C GLY A 70 -15.89 32.74 -7.47
N SER A 71 -17.10 32.20 -7.43
CA SER A 71 -18.31 32.93 -7.86
C SER A 71 -19.24 33.34 -6.72
N ASP A 72 -19.20 32.65 -5.58
CA ASP A 72 -20.21 32.85 -4.52
C ASP A 72 -19.86 34.00 -3.56
N GLY A 73 -18.57 34.35 -3.45
CA GLY A 73 -18.10 35.47 -2.60
C GLY A 73 -18.23 36.86 -3.24
N LEU A 74 -18.24 36.94 -4.58
CA LEU A 74 -18.35 38.22 -5.30
C LEU A 74 -19.81 38.68 -5.44
N LYS A 75 -20.75 37.73 -5.56
CA LYS A 75 -22.18 38.03 -5.69
C LYS A 75 -22.82 38.57 -4.40
N LEU A 76 -22.35 38.14 -3.23
CA LEU A 76 -22.84 38.65 -1.95
C LEU A 76 -22.41 40.10 -1.72
N LYS A 77 -21.25 40.52 -2.25
CA LYS A 77 -20.77 41.91 -2.13
C LYS A 77 -21.41 42.87 -3.12
N THR A 78 -21.83 42.42 -4.31
CA THR A 78 -22.54 43.29 -5.26
C THR A 78 -23.99 43.57 -4.84
N LEU A 79 -24.62 42.66 -4.10
CA LEU A 79 -25.99 42.83 -3.61
C LEU A 79 -26.12 43.71 -2.34
N GLU A 80 -25.03 43.91 -1.60
CA GLU A 80 -24.99 44.83 -0.45
C GLU A 80 -24.63 46.28 -0.86
N LEU A 81 -24.38 46.53 -2.14
CA LEU A 81 -23.90 47.82 -2.66
C LEU A 81 -24.76 48.43 -3.79
N ALA A 82 -25.92 47.82 -4.08
CA ALA A 82 -26.93 48.33 -5.01
C ALA A 82 -28.25 48.53 -4.27
#